data_AF-A0A7X1XTT9-F1
#
_entry.id   AF-A0A7X1XTT9-F1
#
_cell.length_a   1.000
_cell.length_b   1.000
_cell.length_c   1.000
_cell.angle_alpha   90.00
_cell.angle_beta   90.00
_cell.angle_gamma   90.00
#
_symmetry.space_group_name_H-M   'P 1'
#
loop_
_entity.id
_entity.type
_entity.pdbx_description
1 polymer ?
#
loop_
_entity_poly.entity_id
_entity_poly.type
_entity_poly.pdbx_seq_one_letter_code
_entity_poly.pdbx_strand_id
1 'polypeptide(L)'
;SDIAEFDKWKFQFDDFLKSGDLNPGFTIYKRYLDRVKSRLDFALGELNKGVDSFDFTTKETLQIDRKDAPWLKTEAELNDLWRKR
;
A
#
# COMPACT_ATOMS: atom_id res chain seq x y z
N SER A 1 -2.03 -6.97 8.51
CA SER A 1 -1.86 -6.25 7.22
C SER A 1 -2.77 -6.90 6.19
N ASP A 2 -3.09 -6.21 5.09
CA ASP A 2 -3.99 -6.74 4.05
C ASP A 2 -3.51 -8.09 3.48
N ILE A 3 -2.21 -8.22 3.26
CA ILE A 3 -1.60 -9.46 2.73
C ILE A 3 -1.87 -10.65 3.66
N ALA A 4 -1.72 -10.48 4.98
CA ALA A 4 -1.99 -11.55 5.94
C ALA A 4 -3.48 -11.97 5.97
N GLU A 5 -4.41 -11.05 5.66
CA GLU A 5 -5.83 -11.36 5.55
C GLU A 5 -6.11 -12.23 4.31
N PHE A 6 -5.33 -12.06 3.24
CA PHE A 6 -5.46 -12.80 1.99
C PHE A 6 -4.78 -14.17 1.99
N ASP A 7 -3.92 -14.45 2.97
CA ASP A 7 -3.23 -15.75 3.09
C ASP A 7 -4.20 -16.94 3.16
N LYS A 8 -5.43 -16.72 3.64
CA LYS A 8 -6.51 -17.73 3.63
C LYS A 8 -6.81 -18.31 2.24
N TRP A 9 -6.56 -17.55 1.18
CA TRP A 9 -6.82 -17.94 -0.22
C TRP A 9 -5.57 -18.43 -0.95
N LYS A 10 -4.41 -18.42 -0.30
CA LYS A 10 -3.09 -18.64 -0.92
C LYS A 10 -3.01 -19.90 -1.79
N PHE A 11 -3.69 -20.97 -1.38
CA PHE A 11 -3.66 -22.28 -2.05
C PHE A 11 -5.00 -22.68 -2.67
N GLN A 12 -5.93 -21.73 -2.88
CA GLN A 12 -7.29 -22.01 -3.36
C GLN A 12 -7.58 -21.38 -4.74
N PHE A 13 -6.63 -20.64 -5.32
CA PHE A 13 -6.88 -19.93 -6.59
C PHE A 13 -7.15 -20.85 -7.77
N ASP A 14 -6.60 -22.07 -7.79
CA ASP A 14 -6.89 -23.04 -8.84
C ASP A 14 -8.30 -23.62 -8.71
N ASP A 15 -8.77 -23.85 -7.48
CA ASP A 15 -10.15 -24.27 -7.19
C ASP A 15 -11.15 -23.19 -7.58
N PHE A 16 -10.89 -21.94 -7.18
CA PHE A 16 -11.70 -20.77 -7.56
C PHE A 16 -11.80 -20.60 -9.07
N LEU A 17 -10.69 -20.79 -9.79
CA LEU A 17 -10.68 -20.70 -11.25
C LEU A 17 -11.53 -21.82 -11.88
N LYS A 18 -11.43 -23.06 -11.39
CA LYS A 18 -12.22 -24.20 -11.89
C LYS A 18 -13.71 -24.03 -11.62
N SER A 19 -14.08 -23.48 -10.46
CA SER A 19 -15.48 -23.24 -10.08
C SER A 19 -16.07 -21.96 -10.70
N GLY A 20 -15.25 -21.13 -11.34
CA GLY A 20 -15.66 -19.81 -11.84
C GLY A 20 -15.93 -18.79 -10.73
N ASP A 21 -15.43 -19.01 -9.52
CA ASP A 21 -15.57 -18.07 -8.40
C ASP A 21 -14.46 -17.02 -8.46
N LEU A 22 -14.82 -15.81 -8.89
CA LEU A 22 -13.86 -14.70 -8.99
C LEU A 22 -13.83 -13.80 -7.75
N ASN A 23 -14.67 -14.06 -6.74
CA ASN A 23 -14.83 -13.18 -5.57
C ASN A 23 -13.53 -12.89 -4.82
N PRO A 24 -12.63 -13.86 -4.58
CA PRO A 24 -11.34 -13.60 -3.92
C PRO A 24 -10.48 -12.60 -4.67
N GLY A 25 -10.39 -12.74 -6.01
CA GLY A 25 -9.64 -11.83 -6.87
C GLY A 25 -10.21 -10.40 -6.85
N PHE A 26 -11.54 -10.27 -6.99
CA PHE A 26 -12.20 -8.97 -6.91
C PHE A 26 -12.05 -8.32 -5.53
N THR A 27 -12.05 -9.10 -4.46
CA THR A 27 -11.86 -8.59 -3.09
C THR A 27 -10.47 -7.99 -2.92
N ILE A 28 -9.43 -8.69 -3.38
CA ILE A 28 -8.05 -8.20 -3.36
C ILE A 28 -7.93 -6.92 -4.19
N TYR A 29 -8.48 -6.92 -5.41
CA TYR A 29 -8.42 -5.76 -6.29
C TYR A 29 -9.15 -4.54 -5.70
N LYS A 30 -10.32 -4.74 -5.08
CA LYS A 30 -11.03 -3.66 -4.39
C LYS A 30 -10.21 -3.08 -3.24
N ARG A 31 -9.56 -3.93 -2.42
CA ARG A 31 -8.65 -3.46 -1.36
C ARG A 31 -7.51 -2.64 -1.95
N TYR A 32 -6.95 -3.06 -3.08
CA TYR A 32 -5.92 -2.28 -3.77
C TYR A 32 -6.43 -0.88 -4.16
N LEU A 33 -7.62 -0.77 -4.75
CA LEU A 33 -8.22 0.52 -5.10
C LEU A 33 -8.41 1.42 -3.87
N ASP A 34 -8.91 0.88 -2.76
CA ASP A 34 -9.06 1.61 -1.51
C ASP A 34 -7.72 2.12 -0.98
N ARG A 35 -6.66 1.31 -1.08
CA ARG A 35 -5.30 1.70 -0.67
C ARG A 35 -4.72 2.78 -1.57
N VAL A 36 -4.82 2.64 -2.89
CA VAL A 36 -4.34 3.66 -3.84
C VAL A 36 -5.04 4.99 -3.59
N LYS A 37 -6.36 4.98 -3.40
CA LYS A 37 -7.11 6.20 -3.09
C LYS A 37 -6.62 6.84 -1.79
N SER A 38 -6.50 6.08 -0.71
CA SER A 38 -5.97 6.58 0.57
C SER A 38 -4.57 7.19 0.42
N ARG A 39 -3.72 6.63 -0.44
CA ARG A 39 -2.38 7.17 -0.70
C ARG A 39 -2.40 8.46 -1.50
N LEU A 40 -3.28 8.57 -2.49
CA LEU A 40 -3.49 9.81 -3.23
C LEU A 40 -3.99 10.92 -2.31
N ASP A 41 -5.01 10.62 -1.48
CA ASP A 41 -5.57 11.57 -0.51
C ASP A 41 -4.50 12.05 0.50
N PHE A 42 -3.65 11.14 0.98
CA PHE A 42 -2.52 11.48 1.84
C PHE A 42 -1.50 12.39 1.14
N ALA A 43 -1.07 12.05 -0.07
CA ALA A 43 -0.09 12.85 -0.82
C ALA A 43 -0.62 14.26 -1.11
N LEU A 44 -1.89 14.38 -1.51
CA LEU A 44 -2.56 15.68 -1.69
C LEU A 44 -2.63 16.45 -0.37
N GLY A 45 -2.92 15.77 0.74
CA GLY A 45 -2.91 16.34 2.08
C GLY A 45 -1.54 16.92 2.48
N GLU A 46 -0.45 16.21 2.21
CA GLU A 46 0.91 16.69 2.46
C GLU A 46 1.26 17.89 1.56
N LEU A 47 0.92 17.85 0.26
CA LEU A 47 1.15 18.97 -0.65
C LEU A 47 0.38 20.24 -0.22
N ASN A 48 -0.84 20.08 0.28
CA ASN A 48 -1.65 21.20 0.76
C ASN A 48 -1.10 21.88 2.03
N LYS A 49 -0.20 21.22 2.78
CA LYS A 49 0.53 21.86 3.89
C LYS A 49 1.57 22.87 3.41
N GLY A 50 1.87 22.88 2.11
CA GLY A 50 2.83 23.78 1.48
C GLY A 50 4.24 23.22 1.51
N VAL A 51 5.03 23.61 0.52
CA VAL A 51 6.43 23.20 0.35
C VAL A 51 7.32 23.66 1.51
N ASP A 52 6.93 24.72 2.21
CA ASP A 52 7.66 25.28 3.36
C ASP A 52 7.65 24.33 4.58
N SER A 53 6.73 23.36 4.61
CA SER A 53 6.65 22.35 5.67
C SER A 53 7.69 21.24 5.53
N PHE A 54 8.37 21.14 4.38
CA PHE A 54 9.38 20.13 4.13
C PHE A 54 10.75 20.60 4.61
N ASP A 55 11.32 19.90 5.58
CA ASP A 55 12.69 20.12 6.03
C ASP A 55 13.69 19.32 5.18
N PHE A 56 14.36 20.00 4.26
CA PHE A 56 15.43 19.43 3.44
C PHE A 56 16.82 19.52 4.08
N THR A 57 16.93 19.99 5.33
CA THR A 57 18.22 20.04 6.06
C THR A 57 18.56 18.71 6.72
N THR A 58 17.56 17.86 6.94
CA THR A 58 17.73 16.53 7.52
C THR A 58 18.29 15.53 6.49
N LYS A 59 19.28 14.73 6.90
CA LYS A 59 19.86 13.67 6.06
C LYS A 59 19.02 12.41 6.12
N GLU A 60 18.03 12.30 5.24
CA GLU A 60 17.21 11.10 5.07
C GLU A 60 17.57 10.33 3.79
N THR A 61 17.23 9.04 3.75
CA THR A 61 17.40 8.20 2.57
C THR A 61 16.09 7.51 2.22
N LEU A 62 15.76 7.46 0.93
CA LEU A 62 14.63 6.70 0.40
C LEU A 62 15.14 5.49 -0.39
N GLN A 63 14.71 4.29 0.00
CA GLN A 63 14.91 3.08 -0.80
C GLN A 63 13.94 3.08 -1.99
N ILE A 64 14.46 3.26 -3.21
CA ILE A 64 13.66 3.32 -4.45
C ILE A 64 13.19 1.93 -4.89
N ASP A 65 14.09 0.92 -4.90
CA ASP A 65 13.72 -0.47 -5.18
C ASP A 65 13.34 -1.19 -3.89
N ARG A 66 12.04 -1.50 -3.76
CA ARG A 66 11.45 -2.15 -2.58
C ARG A 66 10.85 -3.52 -2.90
N LYS A 67 11.27 -4.17 -3.99
CA LYS A 67 10.71 -5.48 -4.40
C LYS A 67 10.82 -6.56 -3.33
N ASP A 68 11.91 -6.54 -2.54
CA ASP A 68 12.20 -7.50 -1.47
C ASP A 68 11.89 -6.93 -0.08
N ALA A 69 11.38 -5.68 0.00
CA ALA A 69 11.09 -5.05 1.28
C ALA A 69 9.85 -5.67 1.92
N PRO A 70 9.83 -5.85 3.25
CA PRO A 70 8.66 -6.36 3.94
C PRO A 70 7.47 -5.39 3.80
N TRP A 71 6.28 -5.97 3.73
CA TRP A 71 5.04 -5.19 3.79
C TRP A 71 4.95 -4.44 5.11
N LEU A 72 4.66 -3.14 5.03
CA LEU A 72 4.48 -2.29 6.20
C LEU A 72 3.25 -2.75 6.98
N LYS A 73 3.34 -2.69 8.31
CA LYS A 73 2.33 -3.26 9.21
C LYS A 73 1.33 -2.21 9.66
N THR A 74 1.73 -0.94 9.67
CA THR A 74 0.95 0.17 10.21
C THR A 74 0.77 1.29 9.18
N GLU A 75 -0.27 2.09 9.39
CA GLU A 75 -0.50 3.29 8.59
C GLU A 75 0.57 4.35 8.81
N ALA A 76 1.12 4.47 10.03
CA ALA A 76 2.18 5.41 10.34
C ALA A 76 3.47 5.11 9.54
N GLU A 77 3.88 3.85 9.47
CA GLU A 77 5.01 3.41 8.64
C GLU A 77 4.77 3.70 7.16
N LEU A 78 3.53 3.51 6.69
CA LEU A 78 3.16 3.80 5.30
C LEU A 78 3.16 5.30 5.01
N ASN A 79 2.68 6.12 5.95
CA ASN A 79 2.70 7.58 5.83
C ASN A 79 4.13 8.11 5.80
N ASP A 80 5.05 7.60 6.63
CA ASP A 80 6.46 8.00 6.57
C ASP A 80 7.12 7.61 5.24
N LEU A 81 6.84 6.41 4.72
CA LEU A 81 7.33 6.01 3.41
C LEU A 81 6.82 6.95 2.31
N TRP A 82 5.55 7.32 2.35
CA TRP A 82 4.94 8.21 1.36
C TRP A 82 5.36 9.67 1.51
N ARG A 83 5.65 10.15 2.73
CA ARG A 83 6.22 11.48 2.97
C ARG A 83 7.59 11.64 2.29
N LYS A 84 8.39 10.56 2.29
CA LYS A 84 9.72 10.54 1.68
C LYS A 84 9.69 10.48 0.16
N ARG A 85 8.55 10.19 -0.46
CA ARG A 85 8.41 9.83 -1.87
C ARG A 85 7.84 10.98 -2.70
#